data_AF-A0A9P5QMY8-F1
#
_entry.id   AF-A0A9P5QMY8-F1
#
_cell.length_a   1.000
_cell.length_b   1.000
_cell.length_c   1.000
_cell.angle_alpha   90.00
_cell.angle_beta   90.00
_cell.angle_gamma   90.00
#
_symmetry.space_group_name_H-M   'P 1'
#
loop_
_entity.id
_entity.type
_entity.pdbx_description
1 polymer ?
#
loop_
_entity_poly.entity_id
_entity_poly.type
_entity_poly.pdbx_seq_one_letter_code
_entity_poly.pdbx_strand_id
1 'polypeptide(L)'
;MRNQQLTKGKVKTVLRYKSIDVTKLKDAITQYGTDQWNIISVKVFKSEVSPESLKRYYLEWERKRKRWWESQNEQLVRAVFDTCKKNQLALPLDAIDITTPTEKETAKALLEKIDVADILNKDHWQTIAENVSGEHTASECRERWIRMQSGQGAWDRIFGRLTSTQNSNNYYNNNDNNNIDSDQSIISESVNSLPAARIRWSSEQSRRLEKIVIATRGSPSWKRHGWENVSKLMNHEFTRQQCKSRWIRLLGESKVSHTNNTDANTDTNINNDNNNMYSRSNCGWLSQWSRGEIEHLIMGIHEFGFNWGDTQQKWVQGRTTKSCHAKWRTLNAKLHLEMKIRQNPWSKVCTDIYGDEMGKILAELPERWPTICDERKNVKSQ
;
A
#
# COMPACT_ATOMS: atom_id res chain seq x y z
N MET A 1 50.88 19.21 -4.74
CA MET A 1 49.60 19.36 -4.02
C MET A 1 48.45 19.38 -5.03
N ARG A 2 47.73 18.26 -5.20
CA ARG A 2 46.52 18.18 -6.05
C ARG A 2 45.30 18.12 -5.14
N ASN A 3 44.46 19.14 -5.23
CA ASN A 3 43.20 19.25 -4.50
C ASN A 3 42.19 18.23 -5.03
N GLN A 4 41.74 17.33 -4.16
CA GLN A 4 40.60 16.46 -4.40
C GLN A 4 39.31 17.30 -4.32
N GLN A 5 38.57 17.36 -5.43
CA GLN A 5 37.23 17.93 -5.46
C GLN A 5 36.23 16.95 -4.86
N LEU A 6 35.55 17.40 -3.81
CA LEU A 6 34.37 16.78 -3.22
C LEU A 6 33.29 16.58 -4.29
N THR A 7 32.98 15.33 -4.64
CA THR A 7 31.90 15.00 -5.57
C THR A 7 30.55 15.29 -4.93
N LYS A 8 29.82 16.22 -5.55
CA LYS A 8 28.44 16.61 -5.31
C LYS A 8 27.53 15.40 -5.05
N GLY A 9 26.69 15.49 -4.02
CA GLY A 9 25.69 14.50 -3.69
C GLY A 9 24.82 14.15 -4.89
N LYS A 10 24.98 12.94 -5.42
CA LYS A 10 24.12 12.40 -6.47
C LYS A 10 22.70 12.32 -5.92
N VAL A 11 21.83 13.20 -6.43
CA VAL A 11 20.38 13.08 -6.28
C VAL A 11 20.03 11.64 -6.66
N LYS A 12 19.41 10.88 -5.75
CA LYS A 12 18.85 9.56 -6.07
C LYS A 12 17.72 9.77 -7.09
N THR A 13 18.07 9.81 -8.36
CA THR A 13 17.10 9.70 -9.45
C THR A 13 16.39 8.38 -9.26
N VAL A 14 15.08 8.45 -9.01
CA VAL A 14 14.23 7.27 -8.97
C VAL A 14 14.21 6.72 -10.38
N LEU A 15 15.05 5.70 -10.64
CA LEU A 15 15.09 4.99 -11.92
C LEU A 15 13.71 4.39 -12.17
N ARG A 16 12.97 4.98 -13.11
CA ARG A 16 11.80 4.32 -13.72
C ARG A 16 12.33 3.39 -14.79
N TYR A 17 12.36 2.10 -14.47
CA TYR A 17 12.65 1.05 -15.44
C TYR A 17 11.60 1.04 -16.54
N LYS A 18 12.04 1.04 -17.79
CA LYS A 18 11.17 0.91 -18.95
C LYS A 18 10.78 -0.56 -19.13
N SER A 19 9.71 -0.84 -19.90
CA SER A 19 9.30 -2.22 -20.21
C SER A 19 10.44 -3.04 -20.82
N ILE A 20 11.27 -2.42 -21.65
CA ILE A 20 12.45 -3.05 -22.27
C ILE A 20 13.50 -3.48 -21.24
N ASP A 21 13.64 -2.75 -20.13
CA ASP A 21 14.58 -3.10 -19.06
C ASP A 21 14.07 -4.31 -18.26
N VAL A 22 12.74 -4.47 -18.16
CA VAL A 22 12.12 -5.64 -17.53
C VAL A 22 12.40 -6.90 -18.34
N THR A 23 12.20 -6.85 -19.66
CA THR A 23 12.46 -8.00 -20.53
C THR A 23 13.92 -8.41 -20.47
N LYS A 24 14.85 -7.46 -20.63
CA LYS A 24 16.30 -7.71 -20.49
C LYS A 24 16.66 -8.32 -19.15
N LEU A 25 16.06 -7.83 -18.06
CA LEU A 25 16.30 -8.37 -16.73
C LEU A 25 15.77 -9.80 -16.59
N LYS A 26 14.59 -10.11 -17.15
CA LYS A 26 14.03 -11.46 -17.17
C LYS A 26 14.95 -12.43 -17.91
N ASP A 27 15.37 -12.06 -19.13
CA ASP A 27 16.25 -12.89 -19.95
C ASP A 27 17.59 -13.13 -19.25
N ALA A 28 18.14 -12.09 -18.62
CA ALA A 28 19.37 -12.18 -17.84
C ALA A 28 19.24 -13.11 -16.62
N ILE A 29 18.12 -13.03 -15.89
CA ILE A 29 17.89 -13.90 -14.73
C ILE A 29 17.71 -15.36 -15.18
N THR A 30 17.03 -15.60 -16.30
CA THR A 30 16.91 -16.93 -16.90
C THR A 30 18.29 -17.47 -17.31
N GLN A 31 19.15 -16.63 -17.86
CA GLN A 31 20.48 -17.02 -18.33
C GLN A 31 21.49 -17.24 -17.19
N TYR A 32 21.53 -16.36 -16.19
CA TYR A 32 22.59 -16.31 -15.17
C TYR A 32 22.16 -16.74 -13.77
N GLY A 33 20.85 -16.83 -13.49
CA GLY A 33 20.33 -17.10 -12.15
C GLY A 33 20.07 -15.83 -11.30
N THR A 34 19.40 -16.03 -10.16
CA THR A 34 19.01 -14.95 -9.22
C THR A 34 20.08 -14.64 -8.16
N ASP A 35 21.24 -15.27 -8.24
CA ASP A 35 22.40 -15.08 -7.37
C ASP A 35 23.49 -14.24 -8.03
N GLN A 36 23.55 -14.22 -9.37
CA GLN A 36 24.61 -13.60 -10.17
C GLN A 36 24.36 -12.11 -10.51
N TRP A 37 23.89 -11.30 -9.57
CA TRP A 37 23.54 -9.89 -9.80
C TRP A 37 24.71 -9.03 -10.31
N ASN A 38 25.94 -9.34 -9.88
CA ASN A 38 27.16 -8.67 -10.35
C ASN A 38 27.38 -8.91 -11.84
N ILE A 39 27.20 -10.15 -12.29
CA ILE A 39 27.34 -10.53 -13.70
C ILE A 39 26.25 -9.86 -14.53
N ILE A 40 24.99 -9.88 -14.06
CA ILE A 40 23.87 -9.24 -14.75
C ILE A 40 24.12 -7.72 -14.89
N SER A 41 24.53 -7.05 -13.81
CA SER A 41 24.84 -5.62 -13.81
C SER A 41 25.92 -5.26 -14.85
N VAL A 42 27.02 -6.01 -14.89
CA VAL A 42 28.15 -5.74 -15.79
C VAL A 42 27.81 -6.14 -17.23
N LYS A 43 27.37 -7.38 -17.47
CA LYS A 43 27.20 -7.92 -18.83
C LYS A 43 25.96 -7.38 -19.55
N VAL A 44 24.85 -7.18 -18.84
CA VAL A 44 23.56 -6.83 -19.46
C VAL A 44 23.29 -5.34 -19.37
N PHE A 45 23.64 -4.72 -18.24
CA PHE A 45 23.38 -3.30 -17.97
C PHE A 45 24.62 -2.42 -18.03
N LYS A 46 25.78 -2.94 -18.47
CA LYS A 46 27.04 -2.18 -18.64
C LYS A 46 27.44 -1.36 -17.41
N SER A 47 27.13 -1.87 -16.21
CA SER A 47 27.33 -1.19 -14.92
C SER A 47 26.57 0.14 -14.73
N GLU A 48 25.60 0.44 -15.58
CA GLU A 48 24.72 1.63 -15.43
C GLU A 48 23.81 1.51 -14.20
N VAL A 49 23.46 0.27 -13.81
CA VAL A 49 22.61 -0.03 -12.66
C VAL A 49 23.35 -0.93 -11.68
N SER A 50 23.38 -0.55 -10.40
CA SER A 50 24.07 -1.35 -9.39
C SER A 50 23.42 -2.72 -9.16
N PRO A 51 24.19 -3.77 -8.83
CA PRO A 51 23.68 -5.10 -8.51
C PRO A 51 22.55 -5.09 -7.46
N GLU A 52 22.70 -4.31 -6.40
CA GLU A 52 21.69 -4.18 -5.32
C GLU A 52 20.41 -3.49 -5.80
N SER A 53 20.53 -2.61 -6.79
CA SER A 53 19.38 -1.91 -7.37
C SER A 53 18.60 -2.84 -8.29
N LEU A 54 19.28 -3.67 -9.08
CA LEU A 54 18.67 -4.74 -9.88
C LEU A 54 17.98 -5.78 -8.98
N LYS A 55 18.66 -6.25 -7.92
CA LYS A 55 18.08 -7.19 -6.95
C LYS A 55 16.82 -6.61 -6.30
N ARG A 56 16.87 -5.37 -5.81
CA ARG A 56 15.69 -4.71 -5.22
C ARG A 56 14.56 -4.56 -6.22
N TYR A 57 14.88 -4.19 -7.46
CA TYR A 57 13.89 -4.04 -8.52
C TYR A 57 13.24 -5.38 -8.86
N TYR A 58 14.02 -6.44 -9.04
CA TYR A 58 13.51 -7.79 -9.26
C TYR A 58 12.59 -8.23 -8.13
N LEU A 59 13.00 -8.08 -6.86
CA LEU A 59 12.16 -8.46 -5.72
C LEU A 59 10.86 -7.65 -5.65
N GLU A 60 10.88 -6.37 -6.01
CA GLU A 60 9.66 -5.57 -6.09
C GLU A 60 8.77 -6.00 -7.26
N TRP A 61 9.36 -6.27 -8.42
CA TRP A 61 8.65 -6.80 -9.58
C TRP A 61 8.02 -8.16 -9.27
N GLU A 62 8.76 -9.08 -8.66
CA GLU A 62 8.28 -10.42 -8.32
C GLU A 62 7.15 -10.35 -7.27
N ARG A 63 7.25 -9.43 -6.30
CA ARG A 63 6.17 -9.15 -5.35
C ARG A 63 4.92 -8.61 -6.04
N LYS A 64 5.07 -7.77 -7.08
CA LYS A 64 3.95 -7.25 -7.87
C LYS A 64 3.37 -8.32 -8.78
N ARG A 65 4.20 -9.17 -9.39
CA ARG A 65 3.77 -10.31 -10.22
C ARG A 65 2.95 -11.30 -9.37
N LYS A 66 3.45 -11.65 -8.19
CA LYS A 66 2.75 -12.54 -7.23
C LYS A 66 1.46 -11.92 -6.67
N ARG A 67 1.21 -10.63 -6.90
CA ARG A 67 -0.06 -10.00 -6.53
C ARG A 67 -1.10 -10.32 -7.59
N TRP A 68 -2.07 -11.13 -7.19
CA TRP A 68 -3.23 -11.43 -7.99
C TRP A 68 -4.21 -10.26 -8.05
N TRP A 69 -4.40 -9.71 -9.25
CA TRP A 69 -5.43 -8.72 -9.51
C TRP A 69 -6.81 -9.39 -9.62
N GLU A 70 -7.88 -8.60 -9.44
CA GLU A 70 -9.25 -9.13 -9.55
C GLU A 70 -9.52 -9.73 -10.93
N SER A 71 -9.10 -9.05 -12.01
CA SER A 71 -9.21 -9.55 -13.38
C SER A 71 -8.48 -10.87 -13.63
N GLN A 72 -7.30 -11.06 -13.02
CA GLN A 72 -6.56 -12.33 -13.11
C GLN A 72 -7.28 -13.46 -12.37
N ASN A 73 -7.93 -13.16 -11.23
CA ASN A 73 -8.73 -14.17 -10.55
C ASN A 73 -9.96 -14.56 -11.39
N GLU A 74 -10.61 -13.59 -12.05
CA GLU A 74 -11.72 -13.87 -12.98
C GLU A 74 -11.26 -14.73 -14.16
N GLN A 75 -10.10 -14.43 -14.75
CA GLN A 75 -9.48 -15.25 -15.81
C GLN A 75 -9.16 -16.66 -15.30
N LEU A 76 -8.60 -16.78 -14.09
CA LEU A 76 -8.31 -18.07 -13.47
C LEU A 76 -9.57 -18.91 -13.31
N VAL A 77 -10.65 -18.31 -12.82
CA VAL A 77 -11.94 -18.99 -12.67
C VAL A 77 -12.44 -19.50 -14.02
N ARG A 78 -12.50 -18.63 -15.04
CA ARG A 78 -12.94 -19.04 -16.38
C ARG A 78 -12.09 -20.17 -16.95
N ALA A 79 -10.76 -20.02 -16.91
CA ALA A 79 -9.84 -21.02 -17.43
C ALA A 79 -9.99 -22.39 -16.74
N VAL A 80 -10.22 -22.41 -15.42
CA VAL A 80 -10.50 -23.65 -14.68
C VAL A 80 -11.81 -24.27 -15.15
N PHE A 81 -12.90 -23.50 -15.26
CA PHE A 81 -14.18 -23.99 -15.76
C PHE A 81 -14.09 -24.54 -17.18
N ASP A 82 -13.48 -23.81 -18.10
CA ASP A 82 -13.31 -24.21 -19.49
C ASP A 82 -12.49 -25.51 -19.58
N THR A 83 -11.45 -25.65 -18.75
CA THR A 83 -10.62 -26.86 -18.68
C THR A 83 -11.41 -28.04 -18.13
N CYS A 84 -12.20 -27.85 -17.08
CA CYS A 84 -13.08 -28.90 -16.55
C CYS A 84 -14.09 -29.38 -17.60
N LYS A 85 -14.75 -28.42 -18.28
CA LYS A 85 -15.73 -28.69 -19.34
C LYS A 85 -15.11 -29.44 -20.51
N LYS A 86 -13.95 -28.99 -20.99
CA LYS A 86 -13.25 -29.61 -22.14
C LYS A 86 -12.86 -31.07 -21.87
N ASN A 87 -12.48 -31.38 -20.63
CA ASN A 87 -12.04 -32.73 -20.26
C ASN A 87 -13.18 -33.64 -19.77
N GLN A 88 -14.44 -33.18 -19.82
CA GLN A 88 -15.61 -33.92 -19.33
C GLN A 88 -15.39 -34.47 -17.92
N LEU A 89 -14.60 -33.77 -17.11
CA LEU A 89 -14.36 -34.16 -15.72
C LEU A 89 -15.71 -34.07 -15.03
N ALA A 90 -16.18 -35.21 -14.49
CA ALA A 90 -17.53 -35.56 -14.03
C ALA A 90 -18.16 -34.60 -12.99
N LEU A 91 -18.14 -33.34 -13.32
CA LEU A 91 -18.91 -32.27 -12.79
C LEU A 91 -20.18 -32.27 -13.64
N PRO A 92 -21.38 -32.21 -13.05
CA PRO A 92 -22.62 -31.99 -13.80
C PRO A 92 -22.65 -30.53 -14.31
N LEU A 93 -21.62 -30.14 -15.06
CA LEU A 93 -21.37 -28.80 -15.59
C LEU A 93 -22.02 -28.60 -16.96
N ASP A 94 -22.35 -29.68 -17.66
CA ASP A 94 -22.95 -29.63 -18.99
C ASP A 94 -24.32 -28.94 -18.98
N ALA A 95 -24.96 -28.86 -17.80
CA ALA A 95 -26.24 -28.19 -17.57
C ALA A 95 -26.14 -26.81 -16.93
N ILE A 96 -24.93 -26.31 -16.62
CA ILE A 96 -24.73 -25.05 -15.92
C ILE A 96 -24.22 -24.02 -16.91
N ASP A 97 -25.12 -23.23 -17.48
CA ASP A 97 -24.71 -22.04 -18.20
C ASP A 97 -24.28 -20.98 -17.16
N ILE A 98 -23.01 -20.56 -17.20
CA ILE A 98 -22.50 -19.55 -16.26
C ILE A 98 -23.02 -18.15 -16.63
N THR A 99 -24.10 -18.04 -17.39
CA THR A 99 -24.73 -16.77 -17.77
C THR A 99 -25.78 -16.36 -16.74
N THR A 100 -26.53 -17.30 -16.13
CA THR A 100 -27.59 -16.92 -15.19
C THR A 100 -27.10 -16.81 -13.73
N PRO A 101 -27.72 -15.93 -12.90
CA PRO A 101 -27.37 -15.82 -11.48
C PRO A 101 -27.58 -17.11 -10.69
N THR A 102 -28.65 -17.85 -11.00
CA THR A 102 -29.04 -19.09 -10.30
C THR A 102 -28.06 -20.23 -10.58
N GLU A 103 -27.60 -20.33 -11.84
CA GLU A 103 -26.57 -21.30 -12.24
C GLU A 103 -25.21 -20.96 -11.64
N LYS A 104 -24.89 -19.67 -11.45
CA LYS A 104 -23.66 -19.23 -10.76
C LYS A 104 -23.63 -19.65 -9.29
N GLU A 105 -24.74 -19.55 -8.56
CA GLU A 105 -24.83 -20.05 -7.18
C GLU A 105 -24.71 -21.57 -7.11
N THR A 106 -25.30 -22.27 -8.08
CA THR A 106 -25.18 -23.73 -8.21
C THR A 106 -23.75 -24.16 -8.53
N ALA A 107 -23.08 -23.45 -9.45
CA ALA A 107 -21.67 -23.66 -9.79
C ALA A 107 -20.76 -23.43 -8.58
N LYS A 108 -21.02 -22.36 -7.81
CA LYS A 108 -20.30 -22.08 -6.56
C LYS A 108 -20.48 -23.21 -5.55
N ALA A 109 -21.71 -23.67 -5.32
CA ALA A 109 -22.00 -24.74 -4.38
C ALA A 109 -21.37 -26.09 -4.79
N LEU A 110 -21.27 -26.37 -6.08
CA LEU A 110 -20.58 -27.56 -6.60
C LEU A 110 -19.06 -27.44 -6.42
N LEU A 111 -18.48 -26.27 -6.72
CA LEU A 111 -17.05 -26.02 -6.55
C LEU A 111 -16.62 -25.99 -5.08
N GLU A 112 -17.48 -25.58 -4.16
CA GLU A 112 -17.18 -25.67 -2.72
C GLU A 112 -17.10 -27.12 -2.24
N LYS A 113 -17.82 -28.04 -2.88
CA LYS A 113 -17.86 -29.47 -2.52
C LYS A 113 -16.75 -30.30 -3.16
N ILE A 114 -16.16 -29.80 -4.25
CA ILE A 114 -15.21 -30.56 -5.06
C ILE A 114 -13.83 -29.91 -4.97
N ASP A 115 -12.84 -30.70 -4.56
CA ASP A 115 -11.45 -30.24 -4.60
C ASP A 115 -10.90 -30.30 -6.03
N VAL A 116 -11.25 -29.28 -6.81
CA VAL A 116 -10.82 -29.14 -8.21
C VAL A 116 -9.29 -29.11 -8.32
N ALA A 117 -8.58 -28.72 -7.27
CA ALA A 117 -7.12 -28.73 -7.25
C ALA A 117 -6.51 -30.13 -7.30
N ASP A 118 -7.26 -31.14 -6.87
CA ASP A 118 -6.84 -32.55 -6.86
C ASP A 118 -7.34 -33.32 -8.08
N ILE A 119 -8.45 -32.88 -8.69
CA ILE A 119 -8.96 -33.46 -9.94
C ILE A 119 -8.09 -33.05 -11.14
N LEU A 120 -7.64 -31.80 -11.17
CA LEU A 120 -6.83 -31.30 -12.28
C LEU A 120 -5.37 -31.73 -12.13
N ASN A 121 -4.88 -32.49 -13.12
CA ASN A 121 -3.48 -32.90 -13.19
C ASN A 121 -2.55 -31.72 -13.55
N LYS A 122 -1.24 -31.98 -13.55
CA LYS A 122 -0.21 -30.97 -13.83
C LYS A 122 -0.38 -30.29 -15.20
N ASP A 123 -0.78 -31.05 -16.22
CA ASP A 123 -0.91 -30.55 -17.59
C ASP A 123 -2.14 -29.64 -17.76
N HIS A 124 -3.21 -29.92 -17.01
CA HIS A 124 -4.37 -29.04 -16.92
C HIS A 124 -3.99 -27.69 -16.30
N TRP A 125 -3.26 -27.71 -15.17
CA TRP A 125 -2.79 -26.48 -14.53
C TRP A 125 -1.81 -25.68 -15.40
N GLN A 126 -1.02 -26.36 -16.24
CA GLN A 126 -0.17 -25.73 -17.24
C GLN A 126 -1.00 -25.00 -18.31
N THR A 127 -2.01 -25.67 -18.86
CA THR A 127 -2.95 -25.07 -19.82
C THR A 127 -3.68 -23.86 -19.21
N ILE A 128 -4.10 -23.96 -17.95
CA ILE A 128 -4.73 -22.87 -17.21
C ILE A 128 -3.76 -21.69 -17.05
N ALA A 129 -2.51 -21.93 -16.68
CA ALA A 129 -1.52 -20.88 -16.51
C ALA A 129 -1.27 -20.09 -17.82
N GLU A 130 -1.24 -20.79 -18.95
CA GLU A 130 -1.11 -20.17 -20.28
C GLU A 130 -2.30 -19.25 -20.60
N ASN A 131 -3.51 -19.63 -20.16
CA ASN A 131 -4.72 -18.80 -20.32
C ASN A 131 -4.79 -17.61 -19.34
N VAL A 132 -4.13 -17.69 -18.18
CA VAL A 132 -4.22 -16.70 -17.08
C VAL A 132 -3.09 -15.68 -17.17
N SER A 133 -3.04 -14.92 -18.26
CA SER A 133 -2.04 -13.87 -18.57
C SER A 133 -0.61 -14.35 -18.87
N GLY A 134 -0.29 -15.64 -18.70
CA GLY A 134 1.05 -16.20 -18.93
C GLY A 134 2.13 -15.72 -17.94
N GLU A 135 1.78 -14.88 -16.97
CA GLU A 135 2.71 -14.37 -15.96
C GLU A 135 2.87 -15.29 -14.75
N HIS A 136 1.88 -16.15 -14.50
CA HIS A 136 1.82 -17.08 -13.37
C HIS A 136 2.14 -18.49 -13.82
N THR A 137 2.87 -19.23 -12.99
CA THR A 137 3.15 -20.65 -13.22
C THR A 137 1.94 -21.52 -12.87
N ALA A 138 1.89 -22.75 -13.40
CA ALA A 138 0.87 -23.75 -13.07
C ALA A 138 0.69 -23.94 -11.54
N SER A 139 1.80 -24.02 -10.82
CA SER A 139 1.79 -24.14 -9.35
C SER A 139 1.22 -22.90 -8.66
N GLU A 140 1.54 -21.71 -9.15
CA GLU A 140 1.00 -20.44 -8.62
C GLU A 140 -0.51 -20.34 -8.87
N CYS A 141 -1.00 -20.77 -10.05
CA CYS A 141 -2.43 -20.84 -10.36
C CYS A 141 -3.16 -21.83 -9.44
N ARG A 142 -2.61 -23.05 -9.25
CA ARG A 142 -3.19 -24.07 -8.35
C ARG A 142 -3.25 -23.57 -6.91
N GLU A 143 -2.15 -23.04 -6.38
CA GLU A 143 -2.11 -22.53 -5.00
C GLU A 143 -3.07 -21.35 -4.83
N ARG A 144 -3.17 -20.48 -5.84
CA ARG A 144 -4.13 -19.38 -5.82
C ARG A 144 -5.56 -19.89 -5.77
N TRP A 145 -5.89 -20.89 -6.58
CA TRP A 145 -7.21 -21.52 -6.60
C TRP A 145 -7.60 -22.07 -5.23
N ILE A 146 -6.71 -22.86 -4.61
CA ILE A 146 -6.93 -23.41 -3.26
C ILE A 146 -7.18 -22.30 -2.24
N ARG A 147 -6.37 -21.23 -2.26
CA ARG A 147 -6.56 -20.07 -1.37
C ARG A 147 -7.89 -19.38 -1.61
N MET A 148 -8.32 -19.24 -2.87
CA MET A 148 -9.63 -18.67 -3.21
C MET A 148 -10.76 -19.55 -2.67
N GLN A 149 -10.66 -20.87 -2.83
CA GLN A 149 -11.62 -21.85 -2.34
C GLN A 149 -11.77 -21.81 -0.82
N SER A 150 -10.66 -21.73 -0.09
CA SER A 150 -10.66 -21.61 1.38
C SER A 150 -11.12 -20.24 1.91
N GLY A 151 -11.13 -19.20 1.07
CA GLY A 151 -11.34 -17.82 1.48
C GLY A 151 -12.70 -17.27 1.06
N GLN A 152 -13.72 -17.45 1.90
CA GLN A 152 -15.11 -17.02 1.65
C GLN A 152 -15.22 -15.61 1.01
N GLY A 153 -14.51 -14.61 1.54
CA GLY A 153 -14.61 -13.25 1.03
C GLY A 153 -13.91 -12.97 -0.32
N ALA A 154 -12.97 -13.80 -0.77
CA ALA A 154 -12.37 -13.64 -2.09
C ALA A 154 -13.29 -14.24 -3.17
N TRP A 155 -13.84 -15.42 -2.87
CA TRP A 155 -14.76 -16.12 -3.75
C TRP A 155 -16.05 -15.33 -4.00
N ASP A 156 -16.69 -14.83 -2.92
CA ASP A 156 -17.94 -14.08 -3.03
C ASP A 156 -17.80 -12.82 -3.91
N ARG A 157 -16.66 -12.12 -3.80
CA ARG A 157 -16.40 -10.91 -4.59
C ARG A 157 -16.22 -11.20 -6.08
N ILE A 158 -15.59 -12.32 -6.41
CA ILE A 158 -15.32 -12.69 -7.80
C ILE A 158 -16.62 -13.15 -8.47
N PHE A 159 -17.38 -14.05 -7.84
CA PHE A 159 -18.68 -14.46 -8.38
C PHE A 159 -19.69 -13.32 -8.43
N GLY A 160 -19.73 -12.45 -7.41
CA GLY A 160 -20.60 -11.27 -7.40
C GLY A 160 -20.29 -10.25 -8.51
N ARG A 161 -19.07 -10.23 -9.07
CA ARG A 161 -18.75 -9.42 -10.26
C ARG A 161 -19.12 -10.12 -11.55
N LEU A 162 -18.86 -11.42 -11.66
CA LEU A 162 -19.26 -12.22 -12.82
C LEU A 162 -20.78 -12.18 -13.05
N THR A 163 -21.59 -11.98 -12.01
CA THR A 163 -23.04 -11.69 -12.14
C THR A 163 -23.33 -10.28 -12.63
N SER A 164 -22.60 -9.26 -12.13
CA SER A 164 -22.89 -7.85 -12.42
C SER A 164 -22.45 -7.38 -13.81
N THR A 165 -21.34 -7.90 -14.36
CA THR A 165 -20.77 -7.36 -15.61
C THR A 165 -21.65 -7.66 -16.85
N GLN A 166 -22.46 -8.71 -16.82
CA GLN A 166 -23.34 -9.04 -17.97
C GLN A 166 -24.57 -8.13 -18.07
N ASN A 167 -25.13 -7.64 -16.97
CA ASN A 167 -26.25 -6.69 -17.02
C ASN A 167 -25.85 -5.33 -17.62
N SER A 168 -24.57 -4.94 -17.53
CA SER A 168 -24.09 -3.68 -18.12
C SER A 168 -23.83 -3.76 -19.62
N ASN A 169 -23.60 -4.96 -20.19
CA ASN A 169 -23.35 -5.11 -21.62
C ASN A 169 -24.64 -5.20 -22.47
N ASN A 170 -25.80 -5.46 -21.85
CA ASN A 170 -27.09 -5.43 -22.54
C ASN A 170 -27.65 -4.01 -22.77
N TYR A 171 -27.03 -2.97 -22.21
CA TYR A 171 -27.49 -1.59 -22.40
C TYR A 171 -26.90 -0.90 -23.65
N TYR A 172 -25.88 -1.48 -24.29
CA TYR A 172 -25.19 -0.86 -25.43
C TYR A 172 -25.37 -1.59 -26.77
N ASN A 173 -26.21 -2.63 -26.84
CA ASN A 173 -26.34 -3.45 -28.04
C ASN A 173 -27.78 -3.60 -28.57
N ASN A 174 -28.55 -2.51 -28.53
CA ASN A 174 -29.72 -2.35 -29.39
C ASN A 174 -29.40 -1.29 -30.45
N ASN A 175 -28.80 -1.76 -31.54
CA ASN A 175 -28.77 -1.04 -32.81
C ASN A 175 -29.32 -2.00 -33.86
N ASP A 176 -30.64 -1.88 -34.11
CA ASP A 176 -31.23 -2.30 -35.37
C ASP A 176 -32.36 -1.33 -35.76
N ASN A 177 -32.05 -0.58 -36.82
CA ASN A 177 -32.85 0.14 -37.82
C ASN A 177 -34.39 0.17 -37.71
N ASN A 178 -34.96 1.40 -37.70
CA ASN A 178 -35.71 1.95 -38.84
C ASN A 178 -36.25 3.39 -38.61
N ASN A 179 -36.09 4.22 -39.66
CA ASN A 179 -36.94 5.32 -40.15
C ASN A 179 -37.12 6.67 -39.41
N ILE A 180 -36.62 7.70 -40.11
CA ILE A 180 -37.26 8.98 -40.55
C ILE A 180 -37.63 10.06 -39.51
N ASP A 181 -37.04 11.24 -39.80
CA ASP A 181 -37.42 12.62 -39.48
C ASP A 181 -37.96 12.96 -38.09
N SER A 182 -37.16 13.70 -37.33
CA SER A 182 -37.53 15.06 -36.93
C SER A 182 -36.34 15.77 -36.26
N ASP A 183 -36.09 16.99 -36.72
CA ASP A 183 -35.28 18.01 -36.08
C ASP A 183 -35.55 18.08 -34.57
N GLN A 184 -34.52 17.83 -33.75
CA GLN A 184 -34.37 18.50 -32.46
C GLN A 184 -32.91 18.45 -31.99
N SER A 185 -32.29 19.62 -32.05
CA SER A 185 -31.00 19.94 -31.46
C SER A 185 -31.07 19.86 -29.92
N ILE A 186 -30.53 18.79 -29.34
CA ILE A 186 -30.11 18.79 -27.94
C ILE A 186 -28.63 18.40 -27.91
N ILE A 187 -27.79 19.42 -27.75
CA ILE A 187 -26.37 19.31 -27.45
C ILE A 187 -26.26 18.57 -26.10
N SER A 188 -26.09 17.25 -26.16
CA SER A 188 -25.62 16.45 -25.03
C SER A 188 -24.13 16.32 -25.17
N GLU A 189 -23.39 17.29 -24.63
CA GLU A 189 -21.94 17.20 -24.45
C GLU A 189 -21.63 15.97 -23.61
N SER A 190 -21.24 14.89 -24.27
CA SER A 190 -20.64 13.73 -23.63
C SER A 190 -19.35 14.19 -22.96
N VAL A 191 -19.35 14.23 -21.63
CA VAL A 191 -18.16 14.54 -20.83
C VAL A 191 -17.18 13.38 -21.00
N ASN A 192 -16.40 13.46 -22.06
CA ASN A 192 -15.25 12.60 -22.31
C ASN A 192 -14.32 12.70 -21.10
N SER A 193 -14.00 11.56 -20.50
CA SER A 193 -13.13 11.44 -19.35
C SER A 193 -11.72 11.91 -19.73
N LEU A 194 -11.47 13.20 -19.58
CA LEU A 194 -10.15 13.80 -19.70
C LEU A 194 -9.23 13.12 -18.66
N PRO A 195 -7.96 12.83 -19.04
CA PRO A 195 -6.98 12.29 -18.10
C PRO A 195 -6.94 13.20 -16.88
N ALA A 196 -6.93 12.63 -15.67
CA ALA A 196 -7.00 13.35 -14.41
C ALA A 196 -5.89 14.40 -14.30
N ALA A 197 -6.13 15.57 -14.89
CA ALA A 197 -5.31 16.74 -14.77
C ALA A 197 -5.17 17.01 -13.27
N ARG A 198 -3.97 17.37 -12.83
CA ARG A 198 -3.74 17.72 -11.43
C ARG A 198 -4.64 18.90 -11.10
N ILE A 199 -5.80 18.60 -10.52
CA ILE A 199 -6.76 19.60 -10.08
C ILE A 199 -6.05 20.53 -9.11
N ARG A 200 -5.99 21.81 -9.48
CA ARG A 200 -5.46 22.87 -8.64
C ARG A 200 -6.61 23.37 -7.76
N TRP A 201 -6.53 23.08 -6.46
CA TRP A 201 -7.51 23.57 -5.49
C TRP A 201 -7.27 25.06 -5.23
N SER A 202 -8.32 25.87 -5.37
CA SER A 202 -8.28 27.25 -4.87
C SER A 202 -8.39 27.27 -3.34
N SER A 203 -8.02 28.40 -2.74
CA SER A 203 -8.22 28.66 -1.31
C SER A 203 -9.70 28.59 -0.94
N GLU A 204 -10.58 29.16 -1.77
CA GLU A 204 -12.02 29.16 -1.56
C GLU A 204 -12.61 27.75 -1.62
N GLN A 205 -12.22 26.95 -2.61
CA GLN A 205 -12.64 25.54 -2.71
C GLN A 205 -12.18 24.72 -1.49
N SER A 206 -10.96 24.99 -1.01
CA SER A 206 -10.42 24.33 0.18
C SER A 206 -11.21 24.71 1.44
N ARG A 207 -11.56 25.99 1.59
CA ARG A 207 -12.37 26.50 2.70
C ARG A 207 -13.81 25.97 2.66
N ARG A 208 -14.40 25.89 1.47
CA ARG A 208 -15.73 25.29 1.25
C ARG A 208 -15.72 23.80 1.63
N LEU A 209 -14.72 23.05 1.18
CA LEU A 209 -14.53 21.64 1.56
C LEU A 209 -14.43 21.49 3.08
N GLU A 210 -13.64 22.32 3.75
CA GLU A 210 -13.50 22.30 5.20
C GLU A 210 -14.82 22.51 5.93
N LYS A 211 -15.58 23.56 5.55
CA LYS A 211 -16.92 23.83 6.13
C LYS A 211 -17.86 22.63 5.97
N ILE A 212 -17.90 22.05 4.77
CA ILE A 212 -18.76 20.89 4.47
C ILE A 212 -18.36 19.68 5.32
N VAL A 213 -17.06 19.37 5.41
CA VAL A 213 -16.57 18.23 6.18
C VAL A 213 -16.87 18.41 7.67
N ILE A 214 -16.66 19.60 8.24
CA ILE A 214 -16.97 19.89 9.65
C ILE A 214 -18.47 19.70 9.91
N ALA A 215 -19.33 20.26 9.06
CA ALA A 215 -20.78 20.17 9.22
C ALA A 215 -21.31 18.72 9.10
N THR A 216 -20.73 17.91 8.22
CA THR A 216 -21.24 16.56 7.92
C THR A 216 -20.64 15.46 8.81
N ARG A 217 -19.49 15.70 9.44
CA ARG A 217 -18.77 14.69 10.24
C ARG A 217 -19.52 14.23 11.49
N GLY A 218 -20.43 15.04 12.01
CA GLY A 218 -21.31 14.69 13.14
C GLY A 218 -22.45 13.72 12.78
N SER A 219 -22.71 13.48 11.48
CA SER A 219 -23.80 12.61 11.06
C SER A 219 -23.51 11.13 11.34
N PRO A 220 -24.47 10.33 11.83
CA PRO A 220 -24.33 8.88 11.98
C PRO A 220 -23.93 8.17 10.68
N SER A 221 -24.34 8.73 9.54
CA SER A 221 -24.06 8.20 8.19
C SER A 221 -22.62 8.43 7.70
N TRP A 222 -21.82 9.24 8.41
CA TRP A 222 -20.48 9.66 7.99
C TRP A 222 -19.55 8.48 7.68
N LYS A 223 -19.60 7.41 8.49
CA LYS A 223 -18.73 6.25 8.34
C LYS A 223 -18.91 5.52 7.02
N ARG A 224 -20.13 5.46 6.48
CA ARG A 224 -20.46 4.68 5.29
C ARG A 224 -20.47 5.54 4.02
N HIS A 225 -21.02 6.75 4.08
CA HIS A 225 -21.26 7.60 2.90
C HIS A 225 -20.72 9.04 3.05
N GLY A 226 -19.94 9.34 4.10
CA GLY A 226 -19.51 10.71 4.39
C GLY A 226 -18.82 11.40 3.21
N TRP A 227 -17.87 10.74 2.55
CA TRP A 227 -17.16 11.32 1.40
C TRP A 227 -17.98 11.44 0.12
N GLU A 228 -18.98 10.57 -0.05
CA GLU A 228 -19.92 10.66 -1.16
C GLU A 228 -20.81 11.89 -0.98
N ASN A 229 -21.33 12.10 0.23
CA ASN A 229 -22.11 13.29 0.58
C ASN A 229 -21.29 14.57 0.46
N VAL A 230 -20.02 14.55 0.86
CA VAL A 230 -19.10 15.70 0.70
C VAL A 230 -18.90 16.03 -0.79
N SER A 231 -18.71 15.03 -1.65
CA SER A 231 -18.60 15.24 -3.10
C SER A 231 -19.88 15.85 -3.67
N LYS A 232 -21.05 15.35 -3.27
CA LYS A 232 -22.36 15.90 -3.64
C LYS A 232 -22.53 17.36 -3.20
N LEU A 233 -22.13 17.71 -1.98
CA LEU A 233 -22.19 19.09 -1.45
C LEU A 233 -21.15 20.04 -2.08
N MET A 234 -20.11 19.48 -2.69
CA MET A 234 -19.16 20.18 -3.57
C MET A 234 -19.65 20.20 -5.03
N ASN A 235 -20.95 19.99 -5.28
CA ASN A 235 -21.57 19.96 -6.60
C ASN A 235 -20.96 18.94 -7.58
N HIS A 236 -20.36 17.86 -7.06
CA HIS A 236 -19.59 16.90 -7.86
C HIS A 236 -18.45 17.49 -8.70
N GLU A 237 -18.04 18.75 -8.46
CA GLU A 237 -16.85 19.36 -9.06
C GLU A 237 -15.58 18.55 -8.72
N PHE A 238 -15.61 17.85 -7.58
CA PHE A 238 -14.55 16.96 -7.12
C PHE A 238 -15.10 15.60 -6.74
N THR A 239 -14.41 14.55 -7.15
CA THR A 239 -14.72 13.17 -6.75
C THR A 239 -14.51 12.96 -5.25
N ARG A 240 -15.20 11.96 -4.68
CA ARG A 240 -15.03 11.56 -3.26
C ARG A 240 -13.57 11.37 -2.84
N GLN A 241 -12.74 10.82 -3.73
CA GLN A 241 -11.34 10.53 -3.47
C GLN A 241 -10.48 11.80 -3.50
N GLN A 242 -10.81 12.76 -4.37
CA GLN A 242 -10.16 14.06 -4.43
C GLN A 242 -10.47 14.90 -3.19
N CYS A 243 -11.74 14.97 -2.77
CA CYS A 243 -12.16 15.62 -1.53
C CYS A 243 -11.43 15.03 -0.31
N LYS A 244 -11.42 13.70 -0.19
CA LYS A 244 -10.72 12.98 0.89
C LYS A 244 -9.22 13.29 0.91
N SER A 245 -8.57 13.23 -0.26
CA SER A 245 -7.14 13.49 -0.38
C SER A 245 -6.79 14.94 -0.05
N ARG A 246 -7.61 15.91 -0.48
CA ARG A 246 -7.41 17.33 -0.16
C ARG A 246 -7.59 17.59 1.33
N TRP A 247 -8.63 17.04 1.94
CA TRP A 247 -8.86 17.17 3.38
C TRP A 247 -7.67 16.68 4.21
N ILE A 248 -7.10 15.53 3.87
CA ILE A 248 -5.90 15.00 4.53
C ILE A 248 -4.73 15.99 4.42
N ARG A 249 -4.57 16.67 3.28
CA ARG A 249 -3.53 17.70 3.09
C ARG A 249 -3.80 18.97 3.91
N LEU A 250 -5.05 19.45 3.96
CA LEU A 250 -5.42 20.62 4.77
C LEU A 250 -5.10 20.41 6.26
N LEU A 251 -5.36 19.21 6.77
CA LEU A 251 -4.99 18.84 8.14
C LEU A 251 -3.46 18.80 8.38
N GLY A 252 -2.67 18.70 7.31
CA GLY A 252 -1.21 18.82 7.35
C GLY A 252 -0.71 20.26 7.22
N GLU A 253 -1.30 21.05 6.33
CA GLU A 253 -0.94 22.45 6.04
C GLU A 253 -1.18 23.37 7.25
N SER A 254 -2.28 23.18 7.99
CA SER A 254 -2.62 24.00 9.17
C SER A 254 -1.57 23.93 10.31
N LYS A 255 -0.61 23.01 10.24
CA LYS A 255 0.44 22.82 11.25
C LYS A 255 1.67 23.69 11.03
N VAL A 256 1.89 24.18 9.81
CA VAL A 256 3.12 24.93 9.46
C VAL A 256 3.00 26.41 9.84
N SER A 257 1.78 26.96 9.86
CA SER A 257 1.55 28.39 10.03
C SER A 257 1.57 28.90 11.48
N HIS A 258 1.85 28.07 12.49
CA HIS A 258 1.85 28.47 13.91
C HIS A 258 3.24 28.49 14.56
N THR A 259 4.33 28.34 13.80
CA THR A 259 5.70 28.29 14.36
C THR A 259 6.60 29.48 14.05
N ASN A 260 6.09 30.54 13.40
CA ASN A 260 6.92 31.66 12.94
C ASN A 260 6.58 33.06 13.52
N ASN A 261 5.77 33.16 14.60
CA ASN A 261 5.55 34.44 15.26
C ASN A 261 5.75 34.30 16.78
N THR A 262 6.99 34.44 17.23
CA THR A 262 7.29 34.74 18.63
C THR A 262 8.56 35.55 18.68
N ASP A 263 8.43 36.86 18.42
CA ASP A 263 9.33 37.92 18.86
C ASP A 263 8.58 39.25 18.72
N ALA A 264 7.71 39.55 19.70
CA ALA A 264 7.27 40.90 20.03
C ALA A 264 6.51 40.88 21.37
N ASN A 265 7.32 41.08 22.40
CA ASN A 265 7.06 41.69 23.70
C ASN A 265 5.78 42.57 23.79
N THR A 266 4.86 42.24 24.71
CA THR A 266 4.26 43.21 25.65
C THR A 266 3.47 42.51 26.75
N ASP A 267 3.86 42.82 27.99
CA ASP A 267 3.12 42.59 29.22
C ASP A 267 1.74 43.24 29.17
N THR A 268 0.68 42.51 29.56
CA THR A 268 -0.41 43.10 30.34
C THR A 268 -1.21 42.06 31.11
N ASN A 269 -1.67 42.54 32.25
CA ASN A 269 -2.10 41.88 33.46
C ASN A 269 -3.60 41.47 33.43
N ILE A 270 -3.88 40.22 33.80
CA ILE A 270 -4.99 39.68 34.65
C ILE A 270 -6.33 40.45 34.71
N ASN A 271 -7.46 39.82 34.27
CA ASN A 271 -8.54 39.33 35.15
C ASN A 271 -9.79 38.73 34.42
N ASN A 272 -10.26 37.63 35.01
CA ASN A 272 -11.63 37.09 35.16
C ASN A 272 -12.49 36.44 34.04
N ASP A 273 -12.89 35.21 34.42
CA ASP A 273 -14.22 34.59 34.41
C ASP A 273 -14.74 33.77 33.21
N ASN A 274 -14.77 32.45 33.47
CA ASN A 274 -15.92 31.54 33.35
C ASN A 274 -16.79 31.61 32.08
N ASN A 275 -16.57 30.66 31.17
CA ASN A 275 -17.57 29.72 30.65
C ASN A 275 -17.11 29.12 29.31
N ASN A 276 -16.70 27.84 29.30
CA ASN A 276 -17.10 26.93 28.20
C ASN A 276 -16.77 25.46 28.50
N MET A 277 -17.66 24.82 29.25
CA MET A 277 -17.66 23.39 29.51
C MET A 277 -18.35 22.60 28.38
N TYR A 278 -18.07 22.87 27.10
CA TYR A 278 -18.47 22.00 25.97
C TYR A 278 -17.54 22.15 24.75
N SER A 279 -16.21 22.11 24.94
CA SER A 279 -15.28 21.87 23.82
C SER A 279 -14.97 20.38 23.69
N ARG A 280 -15.99 19.59 23.32
CA ARG A 280 -15.81 18.21 22.86
C ARG A 280 -16.04 18.14 21.36
N SER A 281 -15.05 17.57 20.67
CA SER A 281 -15.08 17.00 19.31
C SER A 281 -14.27 17.73 18.22
N ASN A 282 -13.07 18.22 18.56
CA ASN A 282 -12.01 18.27 17.55
C ASN A 282 -11.38 16.88 17.43
N CYS A 283 -11.71 16.13 16.38
CA CYS A 283 -11.28 14.74 16.24
C CYS A 283 -9.76 14.66 16.00
N GLY A 284 -9.00 14.53 17.09
CA GLY A 284 -7.53 14.58 17.22
C GLY A 284 -6.73 13.45 16.58
N TRP A 285 -7.05 13.05 15.34
CA TRP A 285 -6.23 12.09 14.60
C TRP A 285 -4.86 12.66 14.19
N LEU A 286 -4.66 13.97 14.35
CA LEU A 286 -3.46 14.67 13.90
C LEU A 286 -2.97 15.76 14.86
N SER A 287 -3.41 15.81 16.12
CA SER A 287 -2.74 16.70 17.09
C SER A 287 -1.27 16.33 17.14
N GLN A 288 -0.38 17.32 17.03
CA GLN A 288 1.06 17.09 17.17
C GLN A 288 1.31 16.47 18.54
N TRP A 289 2.20 15.48 18.61
CA TRP A 289 2.58 14.91 19.89
C TRP A 289 3.43 15.94 20.63
N SER A 290 2.96 16.41 21.77
CA SER A 290 3.74 17.28 22.64
C SER A 290 4.94 16.51 23.20
N ARG A 291 5.93 17.23 23.71
CA ARG A 291 7.10 16.61 24.36
C ARG A 291 6.67 15.75 25.56
N GLY A 292 5.78 16.26 26.41
CA GLY A 292 5.25 15.52 27.55
C GLY A 292 4.47 14.26 27.15
N GLU A 293 3.66 14.31 26.09
CA GLU A 293 2.96 13.11 25.59
C GLU A 293 3.94 12.04 25.08
N ILE A 294 5.07 12.45 24.49
CA ILE A 294 6.12 11.53 24.04
C ILE A 294 6.83 10.90 25.25
N GLU A 295 7.17 11.69 26.26
CA GLU A 295 7.79 11.22 27.50
C GLU A 295 6.87 10.22 28.22
N HIS A 296 5.59 10.55 28.37
CA HIS A 296 4.60 9.62 28.92
C HIS A 296 4.42 8.35 28.09
N LEU A 297 4.45 8.44 26.75
CA LEU A 297 4.40 7.25 25.89
C LEU A 297 5.59 6.33 26.16
N ILE A 298 6.79 6.89 26.29
CA ILE A 298 8.02 6.12 26.59
C ILE A 298 7.91 5.46 27.96
N MET A 299 7.45 6.21 28.96
CA MET A 299 7.26 5.69 30.33
C MET A 299 6.24 4.56 30.38
N GLY A 300 5.10 4.70 29.70
CA GLY A 300 4.10 3.64 29.64
C GLY A 300 4.58 2.38 28.93
N ILE A 301 5.42 2.51 27.90
CA ILE A 301 6.05 1.35 27.25
C ILE A 301 7.09 0.69 28.16
N HIS A 302 7.82 1.48 28.95
CA HIS A 302 8.76 0.93 29.93
C HIS A 302 8.05 0.14 31.04
N GLU A 303 6.90 0.65 31.52
CA GLU A 303 6.14 0.02 32.60
C GLU A 303 5.28 -1.17 32.13
N PHE A 304 4.62 -1.05 30.98
CA PHE A 304 3.61 -2.03 30.50
C PHE A 304 4.03 -2.77 29.22
N GLY A 305 5.24 -2.56 28.72
CA GLY A 305 5.71 -3.13 27.46
C GLY A 305 4.89 -2.67 26.26
N PHE A 306 4.55 -3.59 25.35
CA PHE A 306 3.75 -3.29 24.16
C PHE A 306 2.24 -3.41 24.38
N ASN A 307 1.77 -3.39 25.64
CA ASN A 307 0.35 -3.29 25.94
C ASN A 307 -0.14 -1.85 25.71
N TRP A 308 -0.55 -1.57 24.47
CA TRP A 308 -0.99 -0.25 24.03
C TRP A 308 -2.26 0.23 24.72
N GLY A 309 -3.12 -0.68 25.18
CA GLY A 309 -4.34 -0.33 25.92
C GLY A 309 -3.99 0.36 27.23
N ASP A 310 -3.19 -0.31 28.05
CA ASP A 310 -2.78 0.19 29.37
C ASP A 310 -1.91 1.44 29.26
N THR A 311 -0.97 1.45 28.32
CA THR A 311 -0.14 2.63 28.02
C THR A 311 -0.99 3.85 27.66
N GLN A 312 -2.00 3.66 26.80
CA GLN A 312 -2.87 4.75 26.38
C GLN A 312 -3.78 5.22 27.52
N GLN A 313 -4.35 4.29 28.29
CA GLN A 313 -5.29 4.62 29.35
C GLN A 313 -4.61 5.35 30.51
N LYS A 314 -3.41 4.93 30.91
CA LYS A 314 -2.70 5.47 32.08
C LYS A 314 -1.82 6.68 31.75
N TRP A 315 -1.07 6.62 30.66
CA TRP A 315 0.01 7.60 30.40
C TRP A 315 -0.32 8.60 29.29
N VAL A 316 -1.08 8.20 28.26
CA VAL A 316 -1.32 9.04 27.08
C VAL A 316 -2.82 9.21 26.80
N GLN A 317 -3.52 9.79 27.77
CA GLN A 317 -4.96 10.01 27.69
C GLN A 317 -5.32 10.91 26.49
N GLY A 318 -6.39 10.56 25.77
CA GLY A 318 -6.85 11.29 24.59
C GLY A 318 -6.19 10.88 23.27
N ARG A 319 -5.19 9.99 23.29
CA ARG A 319 -4.67 9.32 22.09
C ARG A 319 -5.34 7.96 21.90
N THR A 320 -5.38 7.47 20.67
CA THR A 320 -5.83 6.10 20.39
C THR A 320 -4.66 5.13 20.48
N THR A 321 -4.91 3.87 20.84
CA THR A 321 -3.90 2.80 20.85
C THR A 321 -3.13 2.71 19.53
N LYS A 322 -3.83 2.86 18.40
CA LYS A 322 -3.23 2.90 17.06
C LYS A 322 -2.29 4.11 16.87
N SER A 323 -2.63 5.27 17.43
CA SER A 323 -1.77 6.46 17.40
C SER A 323 -0.51 6.25 18.25
N CYS A 324 -0.64 5.67 19.45
CA CYS A 324 0.49 5.32 20.32
C CYS A 324 1.47 4.38 19.60
N HIS A 325 0.95 3.29 19.03
CA HIS A 325 1.77 2.32 18.28
C HIS A 325 2.47 2.95 17.06
N ALA A 326 1.76 3.78 16.28
CA ALA A 326 2.35 4.46 15.12
C ALA A 326 3.44 5.46 15.53
N LYS A 327 3.21 6.21 16.61
CA LYS A 327 4.20 7.16 17.15
C LYS A 327 5.43 6.43 17.66
N TRP A 328 5.25 5.34 18.41
CA TRP A 328 6.37 4.52 18.88
C TRP A 328 7.21 3.97 17.73
N ARG A 329 6.59 3.43 16.68
CA ARG A 329 7.33 2.97 15.48
C ARG A 329 8.20 4.07 14.87
N THR A 330 7.68 5.30 14.82
CA THR A 330 8.42 6.46 14.29
C THR A 330 9.58 6.83 15.22
N LEU A 331 9.36 6.88 16.54
CA LEU A 331 10.40 7.18 17.53
C LEU A 331 11.49 6.10 17.52
N ASN A 332 11.12 4.83 17.51
CA ASN A 332 12.05 3.72 17.49
C ASN A 332 12.88 3.68 16.20
N ALA A 333 12.26 3.93 15.04
CA ALA A 333 12.99 4.05 13.78
C ALA A 333 13.99 5.21 13.79
N LYS A 334 13.62 6.35 14.39
CA LYS A 334 14.51 7.50 14.56
C LYS A 334 15.66 7.17 15.53
N LEU A 335 15.37 6.53 16.66
CA LEU A 335 16.38 6.08 17.62
C LEU A 335 17.36 5.10 16.97
N HIS A 336 16.87 4.08 16.27
CA HIS A 336 17.73 3.15 15.54
C HIS A 336 18.60 3.85 14.49
N LEU A 337 18.04 4.84 13.77
CA LEU A 337 18.81 5.62 12.81
C LEU A 337 19.88 6.47 13.51
N GLU A 338 19.55 7.16 14.60
CA GLU A 338 20.51 7.95 15.39
C GLU A 338 21.60 7.06 16.00
N MET A 339 21.23 5.89 16.53
CA MET A 339 22.18 4.90 17.02
C MET A 339 23.09 4.41 15.91
N LYS A 340 22.56 4.09 14.73
CA LYS A 340 23.36 3.67 13.56
C LYS A 340 24.30 4.78 13.08
N ILE A 341 23.82 6.02 13.06
CA ILE A 341 24.62 7.20 12.71
C ILE A 341 25.73 7.42 13.73
N ARG A 342 25.45 7.28 15.04
CA ARG A 342 26.44 7.46 16.13
C ARG A 342 27.39 6.27 16.28
N GLN A 343 26.93 5.06 15.96
CA GLN A 343 27.76 3.85 15.90
C GLN A 343 28.81 3.95 14.79
N ASN A 344 28.57 4.69 13.70
CA ASN A 344 29.55 4.81 12.62
C ASN A 344 30.83 5.56 13.05
N PRO A 345 30.75 6.73 13.72
CA PRO A 345 31.90 7.40 14.32
C PRO A 345 32.47 6.62 15.50
N TRP A 346 31.65 6.05 16.40
CA TRP A 346 32.18 5.31 17.55
C TRP A 346 32.89 4.03 17.13
N SER A 347 32.33 3.27 16.19
CA SER A 347 33.02 2.10 15.62
C SER A 347 34.31 2.51 14.94
N LYS A 348 34.33 3.64 14.23
CA LYS A 348 35.54 4.14 13.56
C LYS A 348 36.58 4.60 14.58
N VAL A 349 36.21 5.42 15.56
CA VAL A 349 37.07 5.88 16.66
C VAL A 349 37.58 4.71 17.50
N CYS A 350 36.74 3.73 17.83
CA CYS A 350 37.18 2.54 18.54
C CYS A 350 38.11 1.66 17.70
N THR A 351 37.92 1.59 16.38
CA THR A 351 38.86 0.88 15.48
C THR A 351 40.17 1.67 15.34
N ASP A 352 40.10 3.01 15.29
CA ASP A 352 41.26 3.89 15.19
C ASP A 352 42.08 3.93 16.49
N ILE A 353 41.43 3.81 17.66
CA ILE A 353 42.08 3.81 18.99
C ILE A 353 42.55 2.41 19.40
N TYR A 354 41.70 1.39 19.25
CA TYR A 354 41.96 0.05 19.79
C TYR A 354 42.39 -0.98 18.73
N GLY A 355 42.41 -0.60 17.45
CA GLY A 355 42.85 -1.47 16.36
C GLY A 355 42.18 -2.85 16.39
N ASP A 356 42.98 -3.90 16.23
CA ASP A 356 42.53 -5.30 16.25
C ASP A 356 42.09 -5.78 17.64
N GLU A 357 42.36 -5.04 18.72
CA GLU A 357 41.97 -5.42 20.09
C GLU A 357 40.49 -5.16 20.39
N MET A 358 39.79 -4.41 19.53
CA MET A 358 38.39 -4.08 19.73
C MET A 358 37.47 -5.32 19.75
N GLY A 359 37.88 -6.40 19.10
CA GLY A 359 37.17 -7.69 19.16
C GLY A 359 37.22 -8.35 20.55
N LYS A 360 38.30 -8.13 21.31
CA LYS A 360 38.45 -8.64 22.69
C LYS A 360 37.64 -7.80 23.68
N ILE A 361 37.71 -6.47 23.56
CA ILE A 361 36.98 -5.53 24.43
C ILE A 361 35.46 -5.69 24.26
N LEU A 362 34.97 -5.86 23.02
CA LEU A 362 33.54 -6.10 22.78
C LEU A 362 33.05 -7.47 23.30
N ALA A 363 33.95 -8.45 23.44
CA ALA A 363 33.61 -9.77 23.99
C ALA A 363 33.48 -9.76 25.52
N GLU A 364 34.06 -8.77 26.20
CA GLU A 364 34.02 -8.61 27.66
C GLU A 364 32.87 -7.72 28.16
N LEU A 365 32.13 -7.05 27.26
CA LEU A 365 30.98 -6.23 27.64
C LEU A 365 29.76 -7.10 28.00
N PRO A 366 29.15 -6.92 29.19
CA PRO A 366 28.03 -7.75 29.63
C PRO A 366 26.77 -7.53 28.76
N GLU A 367 26.37 -8.61 28.09
CA GLU A 367 25.02 -8.96 27.60
C GLU A 367 24.03 -7.85 27.21
N ARG A 368 24.43 -6.87 26.37
CA ARG A 368 23.43 -5.98 25.73
C ARG A 368 23.33 -6.04 24.22
N TRP A 369 24.19 -6.81 23.53
CA TRP A 369 24.21 -6.77 22.06
C TRP A 369 24.54 -8.13 21.38
N PRO A 370 23.74 -9.19 21.57
CA PRO A 370 23.99 -10.50 20.95
C PRO A 370 24.07 -10.44 19.41
N THR A 371 23.24 -9.60 18.78
CA THR A 371 23.12 -9.54 17.32
C THR A 371 24.32 -8.92 16.59
N ILE A 372 25.22 -8.20 17.29
CA ILE A 372 26.40 -7.58 16.68
C ILE A 372 27.61 -8.52 16.68
N CYS A 373 27.67 -9.45 17.65
CA CYS A 373 28.77 -10.41 17.75
C CYS A 373 28.63 -11.58 16.76
N ASP A 374 27.41 -11.95 16.40
CA ASP A 374 27.17 -13.09 15.51
C ASP A 374 27.45 -12.79 14.02
N GLU A 375 27.31 -11.53 13.57
CA GLU A 375 27.61 -11.18 12.17
C GLU A 375 29.11 -11.22 11.83
N ARG A 376 30.01 -11.08 12.81
CA ARG A 376 31.47 -11.11 12.58
C ARG A 376 32.10 -12.51 12.60
N LYS A 377 31.44 -13.51 13.21
CA LYS A 377 31.97 -14.88 13.22
C LYS A 377 31.93 -15.55 11.83
N ASN A 378 31.06 -15.09 10.94
CA ASN A 378 30.92 -15.66 9.58
C ASN A 378 31.86 -15.09 8.52
N VAL A 379 32.78 -14.18 8.87
CA VAL A 379 33.71 -13.56 7.90
C VAL A 379 35.11 -14.20 7.89
N LYS A 380 35.41 -15.14 8.81
CA LYS A 380 36.74 -15.79 8.91
C LYS A 380 36.82 -17.22 8.37
N SER A 381 35.89 -17.64 7.53
CA SER A 381 35.92 -18.96 6.89
C SER A 381 35.71 -18.91 5.37
N GLN A 382 36.40 -17.97 4.72
CA GLN A 382 36.73 -18.00 3.29
C GLN A 382 38.15 -17.49 3.07
#